data_AF-A0AAD1TL64-F1
#
_entry.id   AF-A0AAD1TL64-F1
#
_cell.length_a   1.000
_cell.length_b   1.000
_cell.length_c   1.000
_cell.angle_alpha   90.00
_cell.angle_beta   90.00
_cell.angle_gamma   90.00
#
_symmetry.space_group_name_H-M   'P 1'
#
loop_
_entity.id
_entity.type
_entity.pdbx_description
1 polymer ?
#
loop_
_entity_poly.entity_id
_entity_poly.type
_entity_poly.pdbx_seq_one_letter_code
_entity_poly.pdbx_strand_id
1 'polypeptide(L)'
;MTVIQEMLSSLPIADKVGAWGTLGTVRAQKNFDPDTDVEKLGESLPNTGSRQTIIDVLTNLNNEQRQDVMRLYKEQTQQDLIENIKKALSGDLENVIVGLLKTPIAYDVQELKSAMKGLGTDEATLTEIICTRSNERLKEIQNICRQEFKAELETNIISDTSESYSGLLLAITKILSELGPKKTPIVSKWITIMAERSPRHLRRDSCPVLIYRGRPLGTDQGKKDP
;
A
#
# COMPACT_ATOMS: atom_id res chain seq x y z
N MET A 1 19.67 -18.04 -5.58
CA MET A 1 19.31 -16.72 -6.15
C MET A 1 19.23 -15.75 -5.00
N THR A 2 19.83 -14.55 -5.11
CA THR A 2 19.79 -13.56 -4.03
C THR A 2 18.44 -12.83 -4.05
N VAL A 3 17.93 -12.43 -2.89
CA VAL A 3 16.69 -11.64 -2.73
C VAL A 3 16.66 -10.44 -3.69
N ILE A 4 17.83 -9.84 -3.96
CA ILE A 4 17.98 -8.74 -4.90
C ILE A 4 17.65 -9.15 -6.35
N GLN A 5 18.01 -10.35 -6.81
CA GLN A 5 17.63 -10.81 -8.15
C GLN A 5 16.13 -11.11 -8.27
N GLU A 6 15.49 -11.55 -7.19
CA GLU A 6 14.03 -11.73 -7.16
C GLU A 6 13.31 -10.38 -7.14
N MET A 7 13.77 -9.42 -6.34
CA MET A 7 13.24 -8.05 -6.35
C MET A 7 13.45 -7.38 -7.71
N LEU A 8 14.65 -7.47 -8.30
CA LEU A 8 14.93 -6.85 -9.60
C LEU A 8 14.17 -7.53 -10.75
N SER A 9 13.92 -8.83 -10.68
CA SER A 9 13.14 -9.55 -11.70
C SER A 9 11.63 -9.35 -11.55
N SER A 10 11.14 -8.92 -10.38
CA SER A 10 9.74 -8.53 -10.11
C SER A 10 9.45 -7.04 -10.35
N LEU A 11 10.47 -6.21 -10.62
CA LEU A 11 10.31 -4.80 -11.02
C LEU A 11 9.78 -4.49 -12.44
N PRO A 12 9.50 -5.42 -13.40
CA PRO A 12 9.08 -5.00 -14.73
C PRO A 12 7.55 -4.92 -14.82
N ILE A 13 6.96 -3.74 -14.58
CA ILE A 13 5.66 -3.31 -15.18
C ILE A 13 5.49 -1.79 -15.29
N ALA A 14 6.28 -0.93 -14.63
CA ALA A 14 5.99 0.52 -14.66
C ALA A 14 6.32 1.27 -15.98
N ASP A 15 6.74 0.59 -17.07
CA ASP A 15 7.04 1.23 -18.37
C ASP A 15 6.45 0.52 -19.61
N LYS A 16 5.56 -0.48 -19.44
CA LYS A 16 4.49 -0.69 -20.45
C LYS A 16 3.31 0.22 -20.16
N VAL A 17 3.62 1.44 -19.75
CA VAL A 17 2.69 2.56 -19.85
C VAL A 17 2.64 2.85 -21.34
N GLY A 18 1.73 2.17 -22.05
CA GLY A 18 1.36 2.59 -23.41
C GLY A 18 1.05 4.09 -23.39
N ALA A 19 1.08 4.74 -24.55
CA ALA A 19 0.85 6.18 -24.74
C ALA A 19 -0.46 6.75 -24.11
N TRP A 20 -1.21 5.93 -23.38
CA TRP A 20 -2.48 6.17 -22.73
C TRP A 20 -2.40 6.23 -21.18
N GLY A 21 -1.26 5.98 -20.53
CA GLY A 21 -1.18 6.02 -19.05
C GLY A 21 -1.70 4.75 -18.35
N THR A 22 -1.44 4.60 -17.04
CA THR A 22 -2.07 3.58 -16.17
C THR A 22 -3.52 3.95 -15.90
N LEU A 23 -4.32 3.86 -16.95
CA LEU A 23 -5.73 4.18 -16.95
C LEU A 23 -6.47 3.06 -16.19
N GLY A 24 -6.72 3.26 -14.89
CA GLY A 24 -7.47 2.32 -14.04
C GLY A 24 -8.81 1.87 -14.65
N THR A 25 -9.32 0.71 -14.22
CA THR A 25 -10.55 0.11 -14.78
C THR A 25 -11.82 0.81 -14.33
N VAL A 26 -11.85 1.31 -13.09
CA VAL A 26 -12.99 2.04 -12.53
C VAL A 26 -12.87 3.53 -12.86
N ARG A 27 -13.94 4.12 -13.40
CA ARG A 27 -14.02 5.53 -13.80
C ARG A 27 -15.12 6.24 -13.03
N ALA A 28 -14.94 7.55 -12.87
CA ALA A 28 -16.01 8.39 -12.36
C ALA A 28 -17.24 8.26 -13.27
N GLN A 29 -18.38 7.93 -12.68
CA GLN A 29 -19.64 7.95 -13.40
C GLN A 29 -20.01 9.38 -13.81
N LYS A 30 -20.44 9.58 -15.06
CA LYS A 30 -20.80 10.91 -15.59
C LYS A 30 -22.11 11.43 -15.03
N ASN A 31 -23.08 10.55 -14.83
CA ASN A 31 -24.41 10.87 -14.30
C ASN A 31 -24.52 10.37 -12.85
N PHE A 32 -23.53 10.73 -12.04
CA PHE A 32 -23.49 10.31 -10.64
C PHE A 32 -24.58 11.01 -9.84
N ASP A 33 -25.42 10.21 -9.20
CA ASP A 33 -26.48 10.65 -8.30
C ASP A 33 -26.38 9.88 -6.98
N PRO A 34 -25.76 10.47 -5.94
CA PRO A 34 -25.54 9.78 -4.68
C PRO A 34 -26.85 9.46 -3.94
N ASP A 35 -27.92 10.24 -4.14
CA ASP A 35 -29.21 9.99 -3.48
C ASP A 35 -29.82 8.67 -3.94
N THR A 36 -29.83 8.43 -5.26
CA THR A 36 -30.29 7.17 -5.86
C THR A 36 -29.47 5.97 -5.37
N ASP A 37 -28.16 6.13 -5.21
CA ASP A 37 -27.29 5.05 -4.72
C ASP A 37 -27.52 4.76 -3.24
N VAL A 38 -27.74 5.80 -2.42
CA VAL A 38 -28.07 5.66 -0.99
C VAL A 38 -29.43 4.98 -0.80
N GLU A 39 -30.44 5.33 -1.60
CA GLU A 39 -31.75 4.69 -1.55
C GLU A 39 -31.65 3.18 -1.85
N LYS A 40 -30.96 2.81 -2.94
CA LYS A 40 -30.70 1.40 -3.29
C LYS A 40 -29.94 0.66 -2.18
N LEU A 41 -28.96 1.30 -1.55
CA LEU A 41 -28.23 0.71 -0.43
C LEU A 41 -29.13 0.56 0.81
N GLY A 42 -30.00 1.54 1.09
CA GLY A 42 -30.95 1.51 2.18
C GLY A 42 -31.98 0.38 2.07
N GLU A 43 -32.44 0.06 0.87
CA GLU A 43 -33.36 -1.07 0.62
C GLU A 43 -32.66 -2.43 0.68
N SER A 44 -31.39 -2.48 0.27
CA SER A 44 -30.64 -3.72 0.08
C SER A 44 -29.93 -4.23 1.34
N LEU A 45 -29.50 -3.35 2.24
CA LEU A 45 -28.77 -3.74 3.45
C LEU A 45 -29.61 -4.44 4.53
N PRO A 46 -30.90 -4.10 4.77
CA PRO A 46 -31.73 -4.80 5.76
C PRO A 46 -32.15 -6.21 5.32
N ASN A 47 -32.25 -6.44 4.01
CA ASN A 47 -32.73 -7.68 3.44
C ASN A 47 -31.55 -8.49 2.88
N THR A 48 -31.24 -9.66 3.44
CA THR A 48 -30.14 -10.57 3.04
C THR A 48 -30.16 -10.98 1.55
N GLY A 49 -31.19 -10.60 0.79
CA GLY A 49 -31.42 -10.92 -0.62
C GLY A 49 -30.79 -9.99 -1.67
N SER A 50 -30.22 -8.84 -1.32
CA SER A 50 -29.76 -7.85 -2.33
C SER A 50 -28.24 -7.68 -2.44
N ARG A 51 -27.46 -8.75 -2.22
CA ARG A 51 -25.98 -8.72 -2.34
C ARG A 51 -25.52 -8.22 -3.70
N GLN A 52 -26.22 -8.61 -4.77
CA GLN A 52 -25.88 -8.19 -6.13
C GLN A 52 -26.01 -6.67 -6.29
N THR A 53 -27.08 -6.07 -5.74
CA THR A 53 -27.28 -4.61 -5.77
C THR A 53 -26.14 -3.86 -5.08
N ILE A 54 -25.68 -4.36 -3.92
CA ILE A 54 -24.55 -3.76 -3.18
C ILE A 54 -23.27 -3.80 -4.04
N ILE A 55 -23.00 -4.95 -4.68
CA ILE A 55 -21.86 -5.13 -5.57
C ILE A 55 -21.97 -4.18 -6.76
N ASP A 56 -23.12 -4.15 -7.43
CA ASP A 56 -23.34 -3.36 -8.64
C ASP A 56 -23.19 -1.86 -8.37
N VAL A 57 -23.70 -1.36 -7.25
CA VAL A 57 -23.52 0.05 -6.86
C VAL A 57 -22.05 0.32 -6.55
N LEU A 58 -21.44 -0.39 -5.60
CA LEU A 58 -20.14 -0.02 -5.07
C LEU A 58 -18.97 -0.28 -6.04
N THR A 59 -19.06 -1.30 -6.89
CA THR A 59 -18.00 -1.63 -7.85
C THR A 59 -17.98 -0.69 -9.06
N ASN A 60 -19.11 -0.09 -9.42
CA ASN A 60 -19.21 0.86 -10.53
C ASN A 60 -18.92 2.31 -10.14
N LEU A 61 -18.78 2.62 -8.84
CA LEU A 61 -18.39 3.94 -8.34
C LEU A 61 -16.88 4.01 -8.16
N ASN A 62 -16.27 5.16 -8.48
CA ASN A 62 -14.88 5.42 -8.10
C ASN A 62 -14.78 5.70 -6.58
N ASN A 63 -13.56 5.78 -6.05
CA ASN A 63 -13.39 5.95 -4.60
C ASN A 63 -13.99 7.26 -4.07
N GLU A 64 -13.83 8.38 -4.80
CA GLU A 64 -14.40 9.69 -4.43
C GLU A 64 -15.92 9.62 -4.31
N GLN A 65 -16.58 9.04 -5.31
CA GLN A 65 -18.04 8.83 -5.31
C GLN A 65 -18.48 7.92 -4.17
N ARG A 66 -17.72 6.88 -3.84
CA ARG A 66 -18.00 6.04 -2.65
C ARG A 66 -17.90 6.85 -1.36
N GLN A 67 -16.95 7.77 -1.24
CA GLN A 67 -16.86 8.64 -0.05
C GLN A 67 -18.08 9.56 0.06
N ASP A 68 -18.55 10.11 -1.07
CA ASP A 68 -19.76 10.93 -1.09
C ASP A 68 -21.01 10.12 -0.70
N VAL A 69 -21.17 8.90 -1.24
CA VAL A 69 -22.24 7.98 -0.86
C VAL A 69 -22.15 7.61 0.62
N MET A 70 -20.97 7.32 1.14
CA MET A 70 -20.77 7.03 2.57
C MET A 70 -21.20 8.20 3.47
N ARG A 71 -20.81 9.43 3.09
CA ARG A 71 -21.18 10.65 3.82
C ARG A 71 -22.70 10.82 3.81
N LEU A 72 -23.31 10.78 2.63
CA LEU A 72 -24.76 10.97 2.46
C LEU A 72 -25.58 9.87 3.15
N TYR A 73 -25.15 8.61 3.05
CA TYR A 73 -25.80 7.49 3.74
C TYR A 73 -25.85 7.73 5.25
N LYS A 74 -24.74 8.19 5.84
CA LYS A 74 -24.67 8.51 7.26
C LYS A 74 -25.57 9.68 7.64
N GLU A 75 -25.65 10.70 6.80
CA GLU A 75 -26.53 11.86 7.01
C GLU A 75 -28.02 11.48 6.96
N GLN A 76 -28.42 10.67 5.98
CA GLN A 76 -29.83 10.31 5.77
C GLN A 76 -30.32 9.23 6.75
N THR A 77 -29.52 8.20 7.00
CA THR A 77 -29.94 7.03 7.79
C THR A 77 -29.50 7.10 9.25
N GLN A 78 -28.55 7.99 9.59
CA GLN A 78 -27.87 8.03 10.89
C GLN A 78 -27.17 6.71 11.27
N GLN A 79 -26.88 5.86 10.28
CA GLN A 79 -26.21 4.58 10.44
C GLN A 79 -24.85 4.58 9.73
N ASP A 80 -23.96 3.70 10.18
CA ASP A 80 -22.65 3.51 9.56
C ASP A 80 -22.74 2.49 8.42
N LEU A 81 -22.40 2.92 7.20
CA LEU A 81 -22.49 2.06 6.01
C LEU A 81 -21.57 0.84 6.12
N ILE A 82 -20.35 0.99 6.66
CA ILE A 82 -19.39 -0.11 6.79
C ILE A 82 -19.94 -1.15 7.75
N GLU A 83 -20.45 -0.73 8.91
CA GLU A 83 -21.03 -1.66 9.89
C GLU A 83 -22.28 -2.37 9.37
N ASN A 84 -23.09 -1.69 8.57
CA ASN A 84 -24.24 -2.32 7.91
C ASN A 84 -23.81 -3.34 6.85
N ILE A 85 -22.75 -3.05 6.08
CA ILE A 85 -22.19 -4.01 5.12
C ILE A 85 -21.63 -5.24 5.82
N LYS A 86 -20.92 -5.09 6.94
CA LYS A 86 -20.41 -6.23 7.74
C LYS A 86 -21.52 -7.12 8.31
N LYS A 87 -22.72 -6.58 8.51
CA LYS A 87 -23.90 -7.37 8.93
C LYS A 87 -24.58 -8.05 7.73
N ALA A 88 -24.54 -7.43 6.56
CA ALA A 88 -25.21 -7.91 5.36
C ALA A 88 -24.38 -8.92 4.54
N LEU A 89 -23.06 -8.80 4.56
CA LEU A 89 -22.10 -9.64 3.82
C LEU A 89 -21.22 -10.43 4.79
N SER A 90 -20.56 -11.47 4.28
CA SER A 90 -19.60 -12.25 5.06
C SER A 90 -18.45 -12.77 4.18
N GLY A 91 -17.32 -13.09 4.82
CA GLY A 91 -16.16 -13.71 4.17
C GLY A 91 -15.43 -12.77 3.21
N ASP A 92 -14.89 -13.31 2.13
CA ASP A 92 -14.04 -12.56 1.20
C ASP A 92 -14.77 -11.38 0.52
N LEU A 93 -16.07 -11.56 0.25
CA LEU A 93 -16.88 -10.51 -0.34
C LEU A 93 -17.02 -9.31 0.60
N GLU A 94 -17.24 -9.55 1.88
CA GLU A 94 -17.26 -8.49 2.91
C GLU A 94 -15.92 -7.74 2.92
N ASN A 95 -14.82 -8.47 2.98
CA ASN A 95 -13.47 -7.90 3.02
C ASN A 95 -13.20 -6.99 1.81
N VAL A 96 -13.55 -7.44 0.60
CA VAL A 96 -13.38 -6.65 -0.62
C VAL A 96 -14.24 -5.39 -0.60
N ILE A 97 -15.53 -5.52 -0.27
CA ILE A 97 -16.44 -4.36 -0.29
C ILE A 97 -16.07 -3.33 0.78
N VAL A 98 -15.73 -3.77 2.00
CA VAL A 98 -15.24 -2.89 3.06
C VAL A 98 -13.91 -2.23 2.67
N GLY A 99 -13.02 -2.96 1.99
CA GLY A 99 -11.79 -2.40 1.42
C GLY A 99 -12.05 -1.32 0.38
N LEU A 100 -13.01 -1.53 -0.52
CA LEU A 100 -13.40 -0.58 -1.56
C LEU A 100 -13.96 0.73 -1.00
N LEU A 101 -14.59 0.70 0.18
CA LEU A 101 -15.13 1.89 0.85
C LEU A 101 -14.06 2.74 1.54
N LYS A 102 -12.86 2.20 1.79
CA LYS A 102 -11.77 2.97 2.40
C LYS A 102 -11.10 3.86 1.36
N THR A 103 -10.61 5.02 1.77
CA THR A 103 -9.69 5.78 0.94
C THR A 103 -8.43 4.94 0.69
N PRO A 104 -7.71 5.11 -0.44
CA PRO A 104 -6.52 4.31 -0.74
C PRO A 104 -5.49 4.35 0.40
N ILE A 105 -5.33 5.52 1.03
CA ILE A 105 -4.41 5.70 2.15
C ILE A 105 -4.90 4.98 3.41
N ALA A 106 -6.19 5.10 3.76
CA ALA A 106 -6.74 4.40 4.92
C ALA A 106 -6.69 2.87 4.74
N TYR A 107 -6.85 2.39 3.51
CA TYR A 107 -6.67 0.98 3.17
C TYR A 107 -5.23 0.54 3.38
N ASP A 108 -4.25 1.25 2.79
CA ASP A 108 -2.82 0.96 2.96
C ASP A 108 -2.40 0.95 4.44
N VAL A 109 -2.86 1.91 5.23
CA VAL A 109 -2.60 1.99 6.68
C VAL A 109 -3.15 0.77 7.42
N GLN A 110 -4.36 0.32 7.07
CA GLN A 110 -4.95 -0.87 7.69
C GLN A 110 -4.20 -2.15 7.29
N GLU A 111 -3.82 -2.29 6.03
CA GLU A 111 -3.06 -3.46 5.56
C GLU A 111 -1.68 -3.52 6.20
N LEU A 112 -0.97 -2.39 6.31
CA LEU A 112 0.28 -2.31 7.06
C LEU A 112 0.11 -2.71 8.52
N LYS A 113 -0.97 -2.27 9.17
CA LYS A 113 -1.27 -2.66 10.55
C LYS A 113 -1.50 -4.16 10.66
N SER A 114 -2.28 -4.73 9.76
CA SER A 114 -2.59 -6.16 9.75
C SER A 114 -1.33 -6.99 9.48
N ALA A 115 -0.48 -6.54 8.56
CA ALA A 115 0.77 -7.21 8.20
C ALA A 115 1.77 -7.26 9.37
N MET A 116 1.76 -6.28 10.27
CA MET A 116 2.64 -6.23 11.45
C MET A 116 1.97 -6.73 12.73
N LYS A 117 0.71 -7.17 12.67
CA LYS A 117 -0.04 -7.57 13.87
C LYS A 117 0.17 -9.06 14.16
N GLY A 118 0.67 -9.38 15.34
CA GLY A 118 0.68 -10.75 15.87
C GLY A 118 2.08 -11.37 15.92
N LEU A 119 2.15 -12.70 15.85
CA LEU A 119 3.43 -13.42 15.83
C LEU A 119 3.93 -13.55 14.40
N GLY A 120 4.99 -12.80 14.07
CA GLY A 120 5.55 -12.72 12.73
C GLY A 120 5.02 -11.52 11.94
N THR A 121 5.54 -11.35 10.72
CA THR A 121 5.21 -10.23 9.83
C THR A 121 4.88 -10.76 8.45
N ASP A 122 3.82 -10.25 7.85
CA ASP A 122 3.58 -10.42 6.42
C ASP A 122 4.51 -9.50 5.63
N GLU A 123 5.72 -10.00 5.39
CA GLU A 123 6.77 -9.29 4.66
C GLU A 123 6.37 -8.97 3.22
N ALA A 124 5.49 -9.79 2.61
CA ALA A 124 5.04 -9.60 1.23
C ALA A 124 4.15 -8.35 1.12
N THR A 125 3.13 -8.25 1.98
CA THR A 125 2.25 -7.07 2.02
C THR A 125 3.03 -5.80 2.40
N LEU A 126 3.93 -5.91 3.39
CA LEU A 126 4.79 -4.80 3.80
C LEU A 126 5.68 -4.29 2.65
N THR A 127 6.35 -5.22 1.94
CA THR A 127 7.20 -4.89 0.78
C THR A 127 6.39 -4.28 -0.34
N GLU A 128 5.23 -4.86 -0.68
CA GLU A 128 4.39 -4.39 -1.76
C GLU A 128 3.98 -2.93 -1.53
N ILE A 129 3.47 -2.61 -0.33
CA ILE A 129 3.04 -1.26 0.02
C ILE A 129 4.24 -0.30 -0.03
N ILE A 130 5.30 -0.58 0.72
CA ILE A 130 6.42 0.36 0.83
C ILE A 130 7.12 0.60 -0.52
N CYS A 131 7.22 -0.40 -1.39
CA CYS A 131 8.00 -0.29 -2.63
C CYS A 131 7.20 0.26 -3.83
N THR A 132 5.87 0.29 -3.77
CA THR A 132 5.03 0.70 -4.93
C THR A 132 4.33 2.04 -4.75
N ARG A 133 4.23 2.56 -3.52
CA ARG A 133 3.59 3.86 -3.26
C ARG A 133 4.55 5.00 -3.53
N SER A 134 4.01 6.14 -3.99
CA SER A 134 4.82 7.35 -4.19
C SER A 134 5.29 7.95 -2.86
N ASN A 135 6.38 8.71 -2.89
CA ASN A 135 6.92 9.35 -1.68
C ASN A 135 5.88 10.23 -0.96
N GLU A 136 5.02 10.92 -1.71
CA GLU A 136 3.93 11.72 -1.15
C GLU A 136 2.92 10.87 -0.39
N ARG A 137 2.49 9.74 -0.99
CA ARG A 137 1.57 8.80 -0.33
C ARG A 137 2.21 8.14 0.89
N LEU A 138 3.48 7.77 0.82
CA LEU A 138 4.21 7.20 1.96
C LEU A 138 4.29 8.17 3.14
N LYS A 139 4.46 9.47 2.88
CA LYS A 139 4.42 10.49 3.94
C LYS A 139 3.04 10.60 4.59
N GLU A 140 1.97 10.55 3.78
CA GLU A 140 0.61 10.58 4.28
C GLU A 140 0.27 9.34 5.12
N ILE A 141 0.64 8.15 4.64
CA ILE A 141 0.55 6.89 5.37
C ILE A 141 1.30 7.00 6.72
N GLN A 142 2.53 7.50 6.72
CA GLN A 142 3.30 7.67 7.96
C GLN A 142 2.61 8.62 8.95
N ASN A 143 2.04 9.72 8.48
CA ASN A 143 1.33 10.67 9.34
C ASN A 143 0.12 10.03 10.01
N ILE A 144 -0.70 9.30 9.25
CA ILE A 144 -1.87 8.59 9.77
C ILE A 144 -1.43 7.46 10.70
N CYS A 145 -0.44 6.67 10.30
CA CYS A 145 0.15 5.64 11.16
C CYS A 145 0.66 6.21 12.49
N ARG A 146 1.28 7.39 12.52
CA ARG A 146 1.74 8.03 13.76
C ARG A 146 0.58 8.45 14.66
N GLN A 147 -0.50 8.96 14.07
CA GLN A 147 -1.71 9.36 14.79
C GLN A 147 -2.45 8.15 15.37
N GLU A 148 -2.60 7.08 14.58
CA GLU A 148 -3.37 5.89 14.96
C GLU A 148 -2.56 4.88 15.79
N PHE A 149 -1.25 4.76 15.56
CA PHE A 149 -0.38 3.71 16.13
C PHE A 149 0.70 4.23 17.07
N LYS A 150 0.64 5.50 17.51
CA LYS A 150 1.52 6.09 18.55
C LYS A 150 3.00 5.67 18.44
N ALA A 151 3.59 5.80 17.25
CA ALA A 151 5.00 5.53 16.91
C ALA A 151 5.42 4.05 16.67
N GLU A 152 4.48 3.14 16.41
CA GLU A 152 4.80 1.71 16.20
C GLU A 152 5.36 1.36 14.81
N LEU A 153 5.09 2.10 13.72
CA LEU A 153 5.48 1.65 12.36
C LEU A 153 7.00 1.43 12.21
N GLU A 154 7.83 2.43 12.57
CA GLU A 154 9.29 2.28 12.47
C GLU A 154 9.82 1.23 13.46
N THR A 155 9.23 1.17 14.65
CA THR A 155 9.64 0.25 15.72
C THR A 155 9.34 -1.19 15.33
N ASN A 156 8.14 -1.47 14.79
CA ASN A 156 7.70 -2.79 14.36
C ASN A 156 8.51 -3.27 13.14
N ILE A 157 8.82 -2.38 12.19
CA ILE A 157 9.73 -2.72 11.08
C ILE A 157 11.10 -3.14 11.63
N ILE A 158 11.63 -2.47 12.64
CA ILE A 158 12.94 -2.80 13.23
C ILE A 158 12.87 -4.09 14.06
N SER A 159 11.83 -4.30 14.87
CA SER A 159 11.74 -5.44 15.78
C SER A 159 11.44 -6.75 15.06
N ASP A 160 10.66 -6.69 13.99
CA ASP A 160 10.07 -7.89 13.40
C ASP A 160 10.74 -8.28 12.07
N THR A 161 11.72 -7.51 11.59
CA THR A 161 12.45 -7.82 10.34
C THR A 161 13.97 -7.88 10.53
N SER A 162 14.65 -8.60 9.64
CA SER A 162 16.11 -8.70 9.66
C SER A 162 16.78 -7.34 9.41
N GLU A 163 17.99 -7.14 9.94
CA GLU A 163 18.71 -5.84 9.92
C GLU A 163 18.89 -5.24 8.49
N SER A 164 19.16 -6.08 7.49
CA SER A 164 19.30 -5.62 6.10
C SER A 164 17.96 -5.27 5.45
N TYR A 165 16.89 -6.00 5.81
CA TYR A 165 15.55 -5.81 5.25
C TYR A 165 14.86 -4.61 5.89
N SER A 166 14.88 -4.48 7.22
CA SER A 166 14.51 -3.25 7.94
C SER A 166 15.27 -2.05 7.41
N GLY A 167 16.58 -2.17 7.19
CA GLY A 167 17.41 -1.09 6.64
C GLY A 167 16.93 -0.59 5.27
N LEU A 168 16.51 -1.49 4.38
CA LEU A 168 15.95 -1.14 3.07
C LEU A 168 14.57 -0.50 3.19
N LEU A 169 13.66 -1.11 3.94
CA LEU A 169 12.30 -0.58 4.15
C LEU A 169 12.33 0.79 4.83
N LEU A 170 13.19 0.96 5.84
CA LEU A 170 13.42 2.23 6.48
C LEU A 170 14.04 3.23 5.52
N ALA A 171 14.97 2.85 4.64
CA ALA A 171 15.52 3.77 3.65
C ALA A 171 14.44 4.25 2.66
N ILE A 172 13.59 3.36 2.15
CA ILE A 172 12.49 3.72 1.24
C ILE A 172 11.47 4.61 1.94
N THR A 173 11.15 4.33 3.21
CA THR A 173 10.22 5.16 4.00
C THR A 173 10.85 6.47 4.49
N LYS A 174 12.18 6.55 4.71
CA LYS A 174 12.88 7.71 5.30
C LYS A 174 13.51 8.69 4.32
N ILE A 175 13.45 8.46 3.02
CA ILE A 175 13.81 9.50 2.04
C ILE A 175 12.67 10.55 2.03
N LEU A 176 12.76 11.80 2.50
CA LEU A 176 13.85 12.70 2.92
C LEU A 176 13.18 13.92 3.60
N SER A 177 13.30 14.13 4.93
CA SER A 177 13.37 15.45 5.62
C SER A 177 12.96 15.41 7.11
N GLU A 178 13.77 14.84 8.01
CA GLU A 178 13.77 15.32 9.41
C GLU A 178 15.00 14.94 10.24
N LEU A 179 15.86 14.04 9.79
CA LEU A 179 17.04 13.67 10.57
C LEU A 179 18.29 14.14 9.85
N GLY A 180 18.89 15.17 10.43
CA GLY A 180 20.29 15.54 10.21
C GLY A 180 21.23 14.34 10.44
N PRO A 181 22.54 14.55 10.25
CA PRO A 181 23.51 13.47 10.07
C PRO A 181 23.85 12.74 11.38
N LYS A 182 22.89 12.10 12.06
CA LYS A 182 23.12 11.32 13.29
C LYS A 182 22.06 10.21 13.41
N LYS A 183 22.48 8.96 13.20
CA LYS A 183 21.71 7.68 13.27
C LYS A 183 21.15 7.12 11.95
N THR A 184 21.91 7.12 10.86
CA THR A 184 21.72 6.09 9.83
C THR A 184 22.49 4.84 10.25
N PRO A 185 21.85 3.65 10.36
CA PRO A 185 22.58 2.38 10.40
C PRO A 185 23.57 2.31 9.24
N ILE A 186 24.57 1.42 9.29
CA ILE A 186 25.47 1.21 8.15
C ILE A 186 24.66 0.55 7.03
N VAL A 187 23.90 1.37 6.31
CA VAL A 187 23.08 0.90 5.20
C VAL A 187 24.06 0.63 4.07
N SER A 188 24.18 -0.65 3.71
CA SER A 188 25.04 -1.08 2.62
C SER A 188 24.80 -0.21 1.37
N LYS A 189 25.86 0.14 0.64
CA LYS A 189 25.79 1.09 -0.51
C LYS A 189 24.71 0.74 -1.54
N TRP A 190 24.35 -0.54 -1.67
CA TRP A 190 23.26 -1.00 -2.52
C TRP A 190 21.87 -0.51 -2.07
N ILE A 191 21.63 -0.38 -0.77
CA ILE A 191 20.36 0.10 -0.21
C ILE A 191 20.14 1.57 -0.59
N THR A 192 21.16 2.42 -0.43
CA THR A 192 21.13 3.82 -0.86
C THR A 192 20.82 3.95 -2.35
N ILE A 193 21.47 3.12 -3.19
CA ILE A 193 21.22 3.12 -4.63
C ILE A 193 19.76 2.74 -4.93
N MET A 194 19.25 1.68 -4.31
CA MET A 194 17.89 1.18 -4.57
C MET A 194 16.81 2.14 -4.06
N ALA A 195 17.03 2.81 -2.93
CA ALA A 195 16.03 3.69 -2.33
C ALA A 195 16.05 5.11 -2.96
N GLU A 196 17.22 5.65 -3.33
CA GLU A 196 17.33 7.05 -3.80
C GLU A 196 17.27 7.22 -5.32
N ARG A 197 17.51 6.17 -6.11
CA ARG A 197 17.52 6.28 -7.57
C ARG A 197 16.12 6.11 -8.13
N SER A 198 15.75 6.99 -9.07
CA SER A 198 14.48 6.84 -9.79
C SER A 198 14.41 5.46 -10.48
N PRO A 199 13.22 4.86 -10.66
CA PRO A 199 13.07 3.61 -11.39
C PRO A 199 13.71 3.62 -12.78
N ARG A 200 13.69 4.78 -13.46
CA ARG A 200 14.37 4.97 -14.77
C ARG A 200 15.89 4.81 -14.67
N HIS A 201 16.50 5.37 -13.64
CA HIS A 201 17.94 5.24 -13.38
C HIS A 201 18.31 3.82 -12.99
N LEU A 202 17.53 3.19 -12.10
CA LEU A 202 17.73 1.79 -11.72
C LEU A 202 17.64 0.87 -12.95
N ARG A 203 16.68 1.08 -13.84
CA ARG A 203 16.57 0.31 -15.11
C ARG A 203 17.75 0.52 -16.05
N ARG A 204 18.25 1.75 -16.19
CA ARG A 204 19.37 2.10 -17.08
C ARG A 204 20.70 1.53 -16.55
N ASP A 205 20.91 1.58 -15.25
CA ASP A 205 22.12 1.08 -14.60
C ASP A 205 22.07 -0.45 -14.37
N SER A 206 20.90 -1.09 -14.39
CA SER A 206 20.75 -2.55 -14.24
C SER A 206 21.37 -3.36 -15.39
N CYS A 207 21.68 -2.75 -16.54
CA CYS A 207 22.15 -3.49 -17.71
C CYS A 207 23.68 -3.75 -17.74
N PRO A 208 24.51 -2.98 -17.01
CA PRO A 208 25.87 -3.44 -16.65
C PRO A 208 26.28 -3.31 -15.17
N VAL A 209 25.50 -2.66 -14.28
CA VAL A 209 25.93 -2.29 -12.91
C VAL A 209 25.44 -3.26 -11.82
N LEU A 210 24.95 -4.44 -12.19
CA LEU A 210 24.80 -5.54 -11.22
C LEU A 210 26.16 -6.07 -10.72
N ILE A 211 27.27 -5.44 -11.08
CA ILE A 211 28.63 -5.78 -10.69
C ILE A 211 29.22 -4.61 -9.88
N TYR A 212 29.17 -4.67 -8.54
CA TYR A 212 30.01 -3.81 -7.70
C TYR A 212 31.34 -4.53 -7.47
N ARG A 213 32.45 -4.01 -8.03
CA ARG A 213 33.80 -4.63 -7.95
C ARG A 213 33.88 -6.10 -8.43
N GLY A 214 33.16 -6.47 -9.49
CA GLY A 214 33.20 -7.84 -10.00
C GLY A 214 32.19 -8.80 -9.35
N ARG A 215 31.31 -8.34 -8.44
CA ARG A 215 30.32 -9.20 -7.77
C ARG A 215 28.86 -8.72 -7.88
N PRO A 216 27.89 -9.66 -7.97
CA PRO A 216 26.46 -9.38 -7.89
C PRO A 216 26.09 -8.56 -6.66
N LEU A 217 25.23 -7.55 -6.82
CA LEU A 217 24.61 -6.83 -5.70
C LEU A 217 23.93 -7.86 -4.75
N GLY A 218 24.24 -7.78 -3.46
CA GLY A 218 23.66 -8.65 -2.41
C GLY A 218 24.52 -9.82 -1.94
N THR A 219 25.77 -9.95 -2.41
CA THR A 219 26.68 -11.03 -1.98
C THR A 219 27.59 -10.69 -0.79
N ASP A 220 27.48 -9.50 -0.19
CA ASP A 220 28.21 -9.17 1.05
C ASP A 220 27.50 -9.79 2.26
N GLN A 221 27.49 -11.11 2.34
CA GLN A 221 27.39 -11.79 3.64
C GLN A 221 28.80 -11.93 4.19
N GLY A 222 28.99 -11.41 5.41
CA GLY A 222 30.27 -11.13 6.03
C GLY A 222 31.35 -12.18 5.81
N LYS A 223 32.44 -11.75 5.15
CA LYS A 223 33.75 -12.33 5.44
C LYS A 223 34.34 -11.55 6.61
N LYS A 224 34.48 -12.21 7.76
CA LYS A 224 35.55 -11.86 8.70
C LYS A 224 36.85 -12.08 7.94
N ASP A 225 37.60 -11.01 7.73
CA ASP A 225 38.99 -11.11 7.29
C ASP A 225 39.79 -11.86 8.38
N PRO A 226 40.77 -12.69 8.00
CA PRO A 226 41.58 -13.49 8.93
C PRO A 226 42.43 -12.65 9.89
#